data_AF-V4Y6E9-F1
#
_entry.id   AF-V4Y6E9-F1
#
_cell.length_a   1.000
_cell.length_b   1.000
_cell.length_c   1.000
_cell.angle_alpha   90.00
_cell.angle_beta   90.00
_cell.angle_gamma   90.00
#
_symmetry.space_group_name_H-M   'P 1'
#
loop_
_entity.id
_entity.type
_entity.pdbx_description
1 polymer ?
#
loop_
_entity_poly.entity_id
_entity_poly.type
_entity_poly.pdbx_seq_one_letter_code
_entity_poly.pdbx_strand_id
1 'polypeptide(L)'
;MDGHLRDGVVELGGNARQQFHDARGYGTPIDGDDIRLASVEAAHLLLRGDLAAVVDDDDRLDFESFFAAAAADTEQFVRRFLVYADLRDRGVLRIARP
;
A
#
# COMPACT_ATOMS: atom_id res chain seq x y z
N MET A 1 -1.34 2.99 11.68
CA MET A 1 -0.06 3.53 11.19
C MET A 1 -0.36 4.38 9.98
N ASP A 2 0.41 5.44 9.75
CA ASP A 2 0.27 6.30 8.58
C ASP A 2 1.47 6.05 7.66
N GLY A 3 1.26 6.17 6.35
CA GLY A 3 2.32 6.08 5.35
C GLY A 3 2.61 7.44 4.71
N HIS A 4 3.75 7.56 4.04
CA HIS A 4 4.14 8.81 3.38
C HIS A 4 4.27 8.60 1.87
N LEU A 5 3.54 9.37 1.07
CA LEU A 5 3.68 9.34 -0.37
C LEU A 5 4.94 10.11 -0.77
N ARG A 6 5.81 9.46 -1.53
CA ARG A 6 7.07 10.02 -2.06
C ARG A 6 7.27 9.49 -3.46
N ASP A 7 7.39 10.36 -4.46
CA ASP A 7 7.68 9.99 -5.85
C ASP A 7 6.76 8.86 -6.40
N GLY A 8 5.48 8.87 -6.01
CA GLY A 8 4.49 7.88 -6.45
C GLY A 8 4.53 6.53 -5.72
N VAL A 9 5.36 6.37 -4.68
CA VAL A 9 5.38 5.19 -3.79
C VAL A 9 5.05 5.58 -2.35
N VAL A 10 4.43 4.67 -1.61
CA VAL A 10 4.09 4.91 -0.19
C VAL A 10 5.13 4.26 0.70
N GLU A 11 5.86 5.05 1.47
CA GLU A 11 6.84 4.59 2.45
C GLU A 11 6.19 4.39 3.82
N LEU A 12 6.38 3.20 4.40
CA LEU A 12 6.01 2.88 5.77
C LEU A 12 7.26 2.61 6.59
N GLY A 13 7.40 3.31 7.71
CA GLY A 13 8.54 3.12 8.61
C GLY A 13 8.22 2.39 9.90
N GLY A 14 9.22 2.27 10.77
CA GLY A 14 9.06 1.72 12.11
C GLY A 14 9.17 0.20 12.13
N ASN A 15 8.07 -0.53 12.38
CA ASN A 15 8.04 -2.00 12.30
C ASN A 15 7.24 -2.50 11.10
N ALA A 16 7.11 -1.67 10.06
CA ALA A 16 6.31 -1.94 8.87
C ALA A 16 6.79 -3.19 8.13
N ARG A 17 8.09 -3.42 8.06
CA ARG A 17 8.67 -4.65 7.50
C ARG A 17 8.11 -5.90 8.18
N GLN A 18 8.13 -5.95 9.50
CA GLN A 18 7.67 -7.13 10.23
C GLN A 18 6.14 -7.29 10.09
N GLN A 19 5.39 -6.19 10.22
CA GLN A 19 3.93 -6.20 10.19
C GLN A 19 3.34 -6.52 8.81
N PHE A 20 3.93 -5.99 7.74
CA PHE A 20 3.33 -6.01 6.41
C PHE A 20 4.12 -6.87 5.43
N HIS A 21 5.45 -6.75 5.38
CA HIS A 21 6.26 -7.53 4.47
C HIS A 21 6.45 -8.98 4.94
N ASP A 22 6.87 -9.18 6.19
CA ASP A 22 7.21 -10.51 6.70
C ASP A 22 6.00 -11.36 7.04
N ALA A 23 4.99 -10.77 7.69
CA ALA A 23 3.79 -11.49 8.05
C ALA A 23 2.80 -11.69 6.88
N ARG A 24 2.75 -10.75 5.92
CA ARG A 24 1.66 -10.65 4.95
C ARG A 24 2.10 -10.46 3.50
N GLY A 25 3.39 -10.29 3.24
CA GLY A 25 3.95 -10.14 1.90
C GLY A 25 3.50 -8.87 1.18
N TYR A 26 3.42 -7.73 1.87
CA TYR A 26 3.22 -6.42 1.26
C TYR A 26 4.54 -5.66 1.11
N GLY A 27 4.64 -4.90 0.04
CA GLY A 27 5.73 -3.95 -0.18
C GLY A 27 7.07 -4.61 -0.43
N THR A 28 8.09 -3.77 -0.57
CA THR A 28 9.49 -4.16 -0.75
C THR A 28 10.33 -3.52 0.35
N PRO A 29 11.15 -4.30 1.08
CA PRO A 29 12.05 -3.77 2.09
C PRO A 29 13.05 -2.80 1.46
N ILE A 30 13.32 -1.71 2.17
CA ILE A 30 14.37 -0.76 1.81
C ILE A 30 15.45 -0.79 2.89
N ASP A 31 15.71 0.34 3.56
CA ASP A 31 16.64 0.40 4.68
C ASP A 31 15.96 0.04 6.01
N GLY A 32 16.66 -0.78 6.82
CA GLY A 32 16.20 -1.18 8.14
C GLY A 32 14.87 -1.95 8.11
N ASP A 33 13.89 -1.38 8.80
CA ASP A 33 12.54 -1.94 8.96
C ASP A 33 11.47 -1.19 8.15
N ASP A 34 11.92 -0.30 7.25
CA ASP A 34 11.04 0.47 6.39
C ASP A 34 10.74 -0.31 5.10
N ILE A 35 9.55 -0.07 4.54
CA ILE A 35 9.10 -0.69 3.29
C ILE A 35 8.51 0.34 2.35
N ARG A 36 8.64 0.08 1.05
CA ARG A 36 7.90 0.78 -0.01
C ARG A 36 6.72 -0.05 -0.48
N LEU A 37 5.57 0.60 -0.60
CA LEU A 37 4.35 0.05 -1.15
C LEU A 37 4.06 0.69 -2.51
N ALA A 38 3.64 -0.14 -3.47
CA ALA A 38 2.97 0.39 -4.65
C ALA A 38 1.62 1.01 -4.25
N SER A 39 1.12 1.98 -5.02
CA SER A 39 -0.15 2.66 -4.71
C SER A 39 -1.33 1.68 -4.56
N VAL A 40 -1.33 0.58 -5.33
CA VAL A 40 -2.36 -0.46 -5.22
C VAL A 40 -2.30 -1.22 -3.88
N GLU A 41 -1.11 -1.43 -3.34
CA GLU A 41 -0.91 -2.07 -2.05
C GLU A 41 -1.32 -1.15 -0.90
N ALA A 42 -0.92 0.13 -0.98
CA ALA A 42 -1.30 1.15 0.00
C ALA A 42 -2.82 1.34 0.05
N ALA A 43 -3.48 1.47 -1.10
CA ALA A 43 -4.93 1.55 -1.19
C ALA A 43 -5.61 0.32 -0.57
N HIS A 44 -5.03 -0.87 -0.74
CA HIS A 44 -5.60 -2.09 -0.19
C HIS A 44 -5.44 -2.17 1.34
N LEU A 45 -4.31 -1.70 1.88
CA LEU A 45 -4.11 -1.60 3.33
C LEU A 45 -5.02 -0.54 3.96
N LEU A 46 -5.27 0.58 3.28
CA LEU A 46 -6.24 1.59 3.69
C LEU A 46 -7.67 1.02 3.71
N LEU A 47 -8.07 0.32 2.63
CA LEU A 47 -9.39 -0.32 2.54
C LEU A 47 -9.64 -1.30 3.69
N ARG A 48 -8.61 -2.05 4.10
CA ARG A 48 -8.68 -3.00 5.21
C ARG A 48 -8.64 -2.34 6.60
N GLY A 49 -8.32 -1.04 6.67
CA GLY A 49 -8.05 -0.33 7.93
C GLY A 49 -6.73 -0.74 8.61
N ASP A 50 -5.87 -1.47 7.91
CA ASP A 50 -4.53 -1.84 8.39
C ASP A 50 -3.58 -0.62 8.33
N LEU A 51 -3.75 0.23 7.32
CA LEU A 51 -3.17 1.56 7.25
C LEU A 51 -4.27 2.59 7.56
N ALA A 52 -3.95 3.60 8.38
CA ALA A 52 -4.94 4.60 8.79
C ALA A 52 -5.05 5.74 7.78
N ALA A 53 -3.92 6.18 7.21
CA ALA A 53 -3.87 7.21 6.18
C ALA A 53 -2.56 7.15 5.39
N VAL A 54 -2.54 7.80 4.23
CA VAL A 54 -1.34 8.17 3.49
C VAL A 54 -1.19 9.69 3.53
N VAL A 55 -0.05 10.17 3.97
CA VAL A 55 0.31 11.57 4.02
C VAL A 55 1.03 11.93 2.73
N ASP A 56 0.45 12.86 1.97
CA ASP A 56 1.07 13.46 0.79
C ASP A 56 1.35 14.94 1.11
N ASP A 57 2.63 15.27 1.27
CA ASP A 57 3.09 16.53 1.89
C ASP A 57 2.41 16.81 3.26
N ASP A 58 1.43 17.72 3.31
CA ASP A 58 0.66 18.08 4.52
C ASP A 58 -0.76 17.47 4.53
N ASP A 59 -1.18 16.83 3.44
CA ASP A 59 -2.51 16.27 3.28
C ASP A 59 -2.56 14.82 3.76
N ARG A 60 -3.42 14.58 4.76
CA ARG A 60 -3.67 13.24 5.28
C ARG A 60 -4.84 12.59 4.55
N LEU A 61 -4.53 11.70 3.64
CA LEU A 61 -5.49 11.03 2.76
C LEU A 61 -5.97 9.71 3.38
N ASP A 62 -7.28 9.60 3.56
CA ASP A 62 -7.95 8.33 3.85
C ASP A 62 -8.08 7.47 2.59
N PHE A 63 -8.75 6.32 2.69
CA PHE A 63 -8.94 5.43 1.55
C PHE A 63 -9.58 6.13 0.34
N GLU A 64 -10.68 6.84 0.54
CA GLU A 64 -11.44 7.45 -0.56
C GLU A 64 -10.61 8.55 -1.24
N SER A 65 -9.99 9.43 -0.44
CA SER A 65 -9.18 10.53 -0.94
C SER A 65 -7.93 10.04 -1.67
N PHE A 66 -7.21 9.06 -1.09
CA PHE A 66 -6.04 8.47 -1.70
C PHE A 66 -6.39 7.71 -2.99
N PHE A 67 -7.49 6.94 -2.99
CA PHE A 67 -7.93 6.19 -4.15
C PHE A 67 -8.30 7.11 -5.31
N ALA A 68 -9.00 8.21 -5.04
CA ALA A 68 -9.34 9.21 -6.04
C ALA A 68 -8.10 9.89 -6.62
N ALA A 69 -7.14 10.29 -5.77
CA ALA A 69 -5.88 10.88 -6.21
C ALA A 69 -5.08 9.92 -7.11
N ALA A 70 -4.91 8.67 -6.68
CA ALA A 70 -4.18 7.66 -7.45
C ALA A 70 -4.89 7.29 -8.78
N ALA A 71 -6.22 7.31 -8.81
CA ALA A 71 -7.00 7.09 -10.03
C ALA A 71 -6.86 8.25 -11.03
N ALA A 72 -6.72 9.49 -10.54
CA ALA A 72 -6.49 10.65 -11.38
C ALA A 72 -5.06 10.71 -11.93
N ASP A 73 -4.07 10.27 -11.15
CA ASP A 73 -2.66 10.26 -11.53
C ASP A 73 -2.31 9.14 -12.52
N THR A 74 -2.87 7.94 -12.34
CA THR A 74 -2.51 6.75 -13.13
C THR A 74 -3.71 6.14 -13.85
N GLU A 75 -3.72 6.22 -15.18
CA GLU A 75 -4.81 5.83 -16.09
C GLU A 75 -5.32 4.37 -15.93
N GLN A 76 -4.50 3.47 -15.37
CA GLN A 76 -4.84 2.06 -15.15
C GLN A 76 -4.97 1.66 -13.68
N PHE A 77 -4.88 2.62 -12.76
CA PHE A 77 -4.85 2.35 -11.32
C PHE A 77 -6.09 1.59 -10.85
N VAL A 78 -7.28 2.08 -11.18
CA VAL A 78 -8.56 1.45 -10.76
C VAL A 78 -8.62 -0.02 -11.19
N ARG A 79 -8.26 -0.31 -12.45
CA ARG A 79 -8.25 -1.67 -12.97
C ARG A 79 -7.23 -2.55 -12.24
N ARG A 80 -6.01 -2.06 -12.02
CA ARG A 80 -4.96 -2.79 -11.32
C ARG A 80 -5.33 -3.05 -9.87
N PHE A 81 -5.95 -2.08 -9.20
CA PHE A 81 -6.45 -2.23 -7.84
C PHE A 81 -7.52 -3.32 -7.75
N LEU A 82 -8.52 -3.32 -8.62
CA LEU A 82 -9.58 -4.33 -8.61
C LEU A 82 -9.02 -5.74 -8.80
N VAL A 83 -8.09 -5.91 -9.74
CA VAL A 83 -7.39 -7.20 -9.94
C VAL A 83 -6.56 -7.58 -8.72
N TYR A 84 -5.81 -6.63 -8.17
CA TYR A 84 -5.00 -6.86 -6.98
C TYR A 84 -5.85 -7.30 -5.77
N ALA A 85 -6.92 -6.56 -5.48
CA ALA A 85 -7.83 -6.85 -4.37
C ALA A 85 -8.50 -8.22 -4.53
N ASP A 86 -9.00 -8.54 -5.73
CA ASP A 86 -9.60 -9.85 -6.02
C ASP A 86 -8.61 -11.01 -5.80
N LEU A 87 -7.36 -10.87 -6.25
CA LEU A 87 -6.32 -11.88 -6.04
C LEU A 87 -5.91 -12.01 -4.57
N ARG A 88 -5.95 -10.91 -3.80
CA ARG A 88 -5.57 -10.90 -2.39
C ARG A 88 -6.66 -11.49 -1.50
N ASP A 89 -7.92 -11.20 -1.80
CA ASP A 89 -9.09 -11.71 -1.06
C ASP A 89 -9.22 -13.24 -1.19
N ARG A 90 -8.94 -13.78 -2.38
CA ARG A 90 -8.96 -15.23 -2.65
C ARG A 90 -7.79 -16.01 -2.03
N GLY A 91 -6.86 -15.33 -1.36
CA GLY A 91 -5.68 -15.95 -0.75
C GLY A 91 -4.68 -16.55 -1.74
N VAL A 92 -4.85 -16.33 -3.05
CA VAL A 92 -3.96 -16.84 -4.10
C VAL A 92 -2.68 -16.02 -4.21
N LEU A 93 -2.67 -14.75 -3.77
CA LEU A 93 -1.45 -13.97 -3.66
C LEU A 93 -0.67 -14.35 -2.38
N ARG A 94 -0.09 -15.56 -2.36
CA ARG A 94 1.07 -15.89 -1.52
C ARG A 94 2.32 -15.48 -2.30
N ILE A 95 3.01 -14.43 -1.87
CA ILE A 95 4.41 -14.27 -2.29
C ILE A 95 5.13 -15.49 -1.75
N ALA A 96 5.52 -16.41 -2.63
CA ALA A 96 6.27 -17.60 -2.26
C ALA A 96 7.58 -17.14 -1.62
N ARG A 97 7.76 -17.46 -0.33
CA ARG A 97 9.06 -17.37 0.34
C ARG A 97 9.88 -18.60 -0.10
N PRO A 98 11.09 -18.44 -0.66
CA PRO A 98 12.08 -19.51 -0.66
C PRO A 98 12.52 -19.85 0.76
#